data_AF-A0A0D0KGB8-F1
#
_entry.id   AF-A0A0D0KGB8-F1
#
_cell.length_a   1.000
_cell.length_b   1.000
_cell.length_c   1.000
_cell.angle_alpha   90.00
_cell.angle_beta   90.00
_cell.angle_gamma   90.00
#
_symmetry.space_group_name_H-M   'P 1'
#
loop_
_entity.id
_entity.type
_entity.pdbx_description
1 polymer ?
#
loop_
_entity_poly.entity_id
_entity_poly.type
_entity_poly.pdbx_seq_one_letter_code
_entity_poly.pdbx_strand_id
1 'polypeptide(L)'
;MDTVRLDIHVPEGWACWIELARTPHGTYAGLAELSHLGIARCALVITQQLSWESAIERATVRADHFVRQWMPQRSPRPAPDAGATTVPGDA
;
A
#
# COMPACT_ATOMS: atom_id res chain seq x y z
N MET A 1 17.52 21.23 8.38
CA MET A 1 16.30 21.20 7.57
C MET A 1 15.23 20.66 8.48
N ASP A 2 14.22 21.45 8.80
CA ASP A 2 13.14 20.95 9.64
C ASP A 2 12.34 19.95 8.84
N THR A 3 12.28 18.73 9.35
CA THR A 3 11.46 17.67 8.77
C THR A 3 10.23 17.49 9.63
N VAL A 4 9.12 17.20 8.99
CA VAL A 4 7.85 16.97 9.66
C VAL A 4 7.43 15.54 9.35
N ARG A 5 7.12 14.80 10.42
CA ARG A 5 6.69 13.41 10.35
C ARG A 5 5.17 13.33 10.51
N LEU A 6 4.52 12.59 9.62
CA LEU A 6 3.06 12.37 9.65
C LEU A 6 2.74 10.91 9.39
N ASP A 7 1.67 10.44 10.01
CA ASP A 7 1.10 9.13 9.70
C ASP A 7 0.15 9.24 8.50
N ILE A 8 0.25 8.30 7.58
CA ILE A 8 -0.61 8.18 6.41
C ILE A 8 -1.57 7.02 6.66
N HIS A 9 -2.86 7.28 6.43
CA HIS A 9 -3.88 6.25 6.54
C HIS A 9 -3.67 5.18 5.46
N VAL A 10 -3.55 3.93 5.90
CA VAL A 10 -3.39 2.74 5.05
C VAL A 10 -4.27 1.61 5.59
N PRO A 11 -4.58 0.57 4.78
CA PRO A 11 -5.39 -0.57 5.20
C PRO A 11 -4.88 -1.28 6.45
N GLU A 12 -5.76 -2.02 7.12
CA GLU A 12 -5.45 -2.74 8.36
C GLU A 12 -4.22 -3.66 8.23
N GLY A 13 -3.44 -3.74 9.30
CA GLY A 13 -2.18 -4.50 9.35
C GLY A 13 -0.99 -3.75 8.74
N TRP A 14 -1.23 -2.64 8.05
CA TRP A 14 -0.20 -1.74 7.55
C TRP A 14 -0.06 -0.50 8.43
N ALA A 15 1.16 0.02 8.49
CA ALA A 15 1.44 1.34 9.01
C ALA A 15 2.31 2.08 8.00
N CYS A 16 1.99 3.34 7.76
CA CYS A 16 2.77 4.22 6.91
C CYS A 16 3.02 5.54 7.61
N TRP A 17 4.27 5.95 7.65
CA TRP A 17 4.65 7.30 8.08
C TRP A 17 5.48 7.95 6.99
N ILE A 18 5.36 9.26 6.85
CA ILE A 18 6.16 10.06 5.94
C ILE A 18 6.94 11.12 6.71
N GLU A 19 8.21 11.26 6.35
CA GLU A 19 9.02 12.40 6.73
C GLU A 19 9.21 13.31 5.51
N LEU A 20 8.74 14.55 5.63
CA LEU A 20 8.84 15.57 4.58
C LEU A 20 9.74 16.72 5.02
N ALA A 21 10.63 17.13 4.14
CA ALA A 21 11.50 18.28 4.29
C ALA A 21 11.14 19.36 3.25
N ARG A 22 11.14 20.63 3.69
CA ARG A 22 11.13 21.76 2.75
C ARG A 22 12.54 21.98 2.21
N THR A 23 12.68 21.99 0.90
CA THR A 23 13.94 22.25 0.20
C THR A 23 14.27 23.75 0.21
N PRO A 24 15.54 24.15 -0.04
CA PRO A 24 15.91 25.56 -0.12
C PRO A 24 15.19 26.33 -1.24
N HIS A 25 14.68 25.61 -2.25
CA HIS A 25 13.93 26.18 -3.37
C HIS A 25 12.42 26.29 -3.08
N GLY A 26 11.99 26.00 -1.84
CA GLY A 26 10.60 26.10 -1.42
C GLY A 26 9.73 24.91 -1.80
N THR A 27 10.27 23.88 -2.45
CA THR A 27 9.57 22.62 -2.75
C THR A 27 9.61 21.67 -1.56
N TYR A 28 8.83 20.60 -1.60
CA TYR A 28 8.75 19.58 -0.55
C TYR A 28 9.17 18.21 -1.08
N ALA A 29 10.03 17.51 -0.36
CA ALA A 29 10.49 16.17 -0.73
C ALA A 29 10.66 15.32 0.53
N GLY A 30 10.67 14.01 0.39
CA GLY A 30 10.80 13.15 1.56
C GLY A 30 10.73 11.67 1.28
N LEU A 31 10.59 10.91 2.36
CA LEU A 31 10.53 9.46 2.33
C LEU A 31 9.36 8.99 3.18
N ALA A 32 8.53 8.12 2.62
CA ALA A 32 7.51 7.41 3.35
C ALA A 32 7.93 5.96 3.57
N GLU A 33 7.85 5.47 4.79
CA GLU A 33 8.11 4.07 5.10
C GLU A 33 6.78 3.35 5.27
N LEU A 34 6.68 2.16 4.67
CA LEU A 34 5.58 1.23 4.88
C LEU A 34 6.09 0.01 5.63
N SER A 35 5.37 -0.34 6.68
CA SER A 35 5.55 -1.57 7.42
C SER A 35 4.25 -2.37 7.43
N HIS A 36 4.39 -3.70 7.47
CA HIS A 36 3.27 -4.63 7.59
C HIS A 36 3.53 -5.52 8.80
N LEU A 37 2.61 -5.50 9.78
CA LEU A 37 2.73 -6.20 11.05
C LEU A 37 4.05 -5.87 11.79
N GLY A 38 4.44 -4.59 11.78
CA GLY A 38 5.66 -4.09 12.43
C GLY A 38 6.96 -4.36 11.67
N ILE A 39 6.91 -4.99 10.50
CA ILE A 39 8.10 -5.29 9.68
C ILE A 39 8.15 -4.30 8.51
N ALA A 40 9.24 -3.55 8.37
CA ALA A 40 9.46 -2.65 7.24
C ALA A 40 9.44 -3.44 5.91
N ARG A 41 8.62 -3.00 4.96
CA ARG A 41 8.43 -3.64 3.64
C ARG A 41 8.85 -2.76 2.48
N CYS A 42 8.68 -1.45 2.59
CA CYS A 42 8.95 -0.52 1.50
C CYS A 42 9.33 0.87 2.02
N ALA A 43 10.22 1.53 1.30
CA ALA A 43 10.44 2.96 1.41
C ALA A 43 10.06 3.62 0.07
N LEU A 44 9.14 4.57 0.12
CA LEU A 44 8.69 5.36 -1.02
C LEU A 44 9.39 6.72 -1.01
N VAL A 45 10.16 6.99 -2.05
CA VAL A 45 10.77 8.31 -2.24
C VAL A 45 9.75 9.25 -2.87
N ILE A 46 9.47 10.36 -2.18
CA ILE A 46 8.66 11.46 -2.69
C ILE A 46 9.60 12.53 -3.24
N THR A 47 9.67 12.60 -4.56
CA THR A 47 10.43 13.62 -5.28
C THR A 47 9.82 14.99 -5.07
N GLN A 48 10.56 16.04 -5.42
CA GLN A 48 10.19 17.44 -5.19
C GLN A 48 8.75 17.77 -5.67
N GLN A 49 7.95 18.27 -4.74
CA GLN A 49 6.59 18.75 -4.93
C GLN A 49 6.47 20.24 -4.69
N LEU A 50 5.58 20.90 -5.43
CA LEU A 50 5.38 22.34 -5.34
C LEU A 50 4.72 22.77 -4.02
N SER A 51 3.97 21.87 -3.38
CA SER A 51 3.33 22.12 -2.10
C SER A 51 3.47 20.92 -1.16
N TRP A 52 3.29 21.21 0.12
CA TRP A 52 3.20 20.23 1.20
C TRP A 52 2.09 19.21 0.96
N GLU A 53 0.91 19.71 0.59
CA GLU A 53 -0.29 18.91 0.33
C GLU A 53 -0.07 17.94 -0.84
N SER A 54 0.54 18.40 -1.94
CA SER A 54 0.88 17.54 -3.08
C SER A 54 1.88 16.43 -2.71
N ALA A 55 2.77 16.67 -1.74
CA ALA A 55 3.69 15.66 -1.24
C ALA A 55 2.96 14.58 -0.43
N ILE A 56 2.03 14.99 0.45
CA ILE A 56 1.18 14.07 1.22
C ILE A 56 0.27 13.26 0.29
N GLU A 57 -0.38 13.91 -0.67
CA GLU A 57 -1.28 13.25 -1.62
C GLU A 57 -0.52 12.17 -2.42
N ARG A 58 0.67 12.50 -2.95
CA ARG A 58 1.50 11.53 -3.66
C ARG A 58 1.94 10.37 -2.77
N ALA A 59 2.29 10.65 -1.52
CA ALA A 59 2.66 9.60 -0.58
C ALA A 59 1.49 8.67 -0.30
N THR A 60 0.30 9.23 -0.09
CA THR A 60 -0.95 8.49 0.14
C THR A 60 -1.29 7.59 -1.05
N VAL A 61 -1.30 8.14 -2.27
CA VAL A 61 -1.60 7.37 -3.49
C VAL A 61 -0.58 6.26 -3.71
N ARG A 62 0.72 6.52 -3.50
CA ARG A 62 1.77 5.51 -3.68
C ARG A 62 1.71 4.43 -2.60
N ALA A 63 1.39 4.79 -1.36
CA ALA A 63 1.22 3.85 -0.26
C ALA A 63 0.03 2.91 -0.52
N ASP A 64 -1.14 3.47 -0.87
CA ASP A 64 -2.33 2.67 -1.21
C ASP A 64 -2.06 1.72 -2.38
N HIS A 65 -1.43 2.23 -3.44
CA HIS A 65 -1.04 1.42 -4.59
C HIS A 65 -0.11 0.27 -4.19
N PHE A 66 0.91 0.53 -3.36
CA PHE A 66 1.82 -0.50 -2.88
C PHE A 66 1.08 -1.58 -2.09
N VAL A 67 0.22 -1.19 -1.14
CA VAL A 67 -0.53 -2.13 -0.31
C VAL A 67 -1.42 -3.03 -1.16
N ARG A 68 -2.13 -2.46 -2.14
CA ARG A 68 -3.00 -3.22 -3.07
C ARG A 68 -2.23 -4.22 -3.92
N GLN A 69 -1.02 -3.89 -4.34
CA GLN A 69 -0.16 -4.80 -5.14
C GLN A 69 0.49 -5.87 -4.27
N TRP A 70 0.80 -5.54 -3.01
CA TRP A 70 1.41 -6.47 -2.07
C TRP A 70 0.42 -7.54 -1.59
N MET A 71 -0.83 -7.16 -1.32
CA MET A 71 -1.85 -8.13 -0.95
C MET A 71 -2.10 -9.03 -2.16
N PRO A 72 -1.85 -10.35 -2.06
CA PRO A 72 -2.18 -11.25 -3.14
C PRO A 72 -3.66 -11.08 -3.43
N GLN A 73 -4.00 -10.77 -4.68
CA GLN A 73 -5.36 -10.91 -5.20
C GLN A 73 -5.76 -12.33 -4.80
N ARG A 74 -6.63 -12.48 -3.79
CA ARG A 74 -7.18 -13.80 -3.45
C ARG A 74 -7.98 -14.21 -4.66
N SER A 75 -7.36 -14.90 -5.61
CA SER A 75 -8.08 -15.70 -6.58
C SER A 75 -8.97 -16.62 -5.76
N PRO A 76 -10.30 -16.60 -5.97
CA PRO A 76 -11.15 -17.61 -5.36
C PRO A 76 -10.58 -18.96 -5.74
N ARG A 77 -10.16 -19.74 -4.74
CA ARG A 77 -9.88 -21.17 -4.94
C ARG A 77 -11.13 -21.73 -5.62
N PRO A 78 -11.04 -22.31 -6.84
CA PRO A 78 -12.21 -22.97 -7.41
C PRO A 78 -12.67 -24.01 -6.39
N ALA A 79 -13.95 -23.95 -6.02
CA ALA A 79 -14.55 -24.92 -5.13
C ALA A 79 -14.28 -26.33 -5.67
N PRO A 80 -14.02 -27.34 -4.83
CA PRO A 80 -13.95 -28.71 -5.33
C PRO A 80 -15.29 -29.02 -6.00
N ASP A 81 -15.24 -29.41 -7.28
CA ASP A 81 -16.39 -29.81 -8.07
C ASP A 81 -17.21 -30.86 -7.32
N ALA A 82 -18.29 -30.42 -6.69
CA ALA A 82 -19.32 -31.28 -6.17
C ALA A 82 -20.22 -31.68 -7.34
N GLY A 83 -19.92 -32.77 -8.04
CA GLY A 83 -20.82 -33.22 -9.10
C GLY A 83 -20.31 -34.30 -10.03
N ALA A 84 -20.16 -35.53 -9.54
CA ALA A 84 -20.32 -36.72 -10.38
C ALA A 84 -20.86 -37.89 -9.54
N THR A 85 -22.11 -37.78 -9.08
CA THR A 85 -22.92 -38.98 -8.82
C THR A 85 -23.50 -39.40 -10.16
N THR A 86 -22.93 -40.44 -10.76
CA THR A 86 -23.61 -41.19 -11.81
C THR A 86 -23.85 -42.59 -11.29
N VAL A 87 -25.10 -42.82 -10.87
CA VAL A 87 -25.70 -44.14 -10.80
C VAL A 87 -26.25 -44.46 -12.20
N PRO A 88 -26.00 -45.66 -12.72
CA PRO A 88 -27.07 -46.37 -13.44
C PRO A 88 -27.19 -47.77 -12.82
N GLY A 89 -28.37 -48.26 -12.41
CA GLY A 89 -29.64 -48.22 -13.12
C GLY A 89 -29.79 -49.55 -13.87
N ASP A 90 -30.55 -50.47 -13.28
CA ASP A 90 -30.86 -51.84 -13.73
C ASP A 90 -31.25 -51.97 -15.21
N ALA A 91 -30.76 -53.05 -15.84
CA ALA A 91 -31.46 -53.84 -16.86
C ALA A 91 -30.84 -55.24 -16.97
#